data_AF-A0A2R5L5L2-F1
#
_entry.id   AF-A0A2R5L5L2-F1
#
_cell.length_a   1.000
_cell.length_b   1.000
_cell.length_c   1.000
_cell.angle_alpha   90.00
_cell.angle_beta   90.00
_cell.angle_gamma   90.00
#
_symmetry.space_group_name_H-M   'P 1'
#
loop_
_entity.id
_entity.type
_entity.pdbx_description
1 polymer ?
#
loop_
_entity_poly.entity_id
_entity_poly.type
_entity_poly.pdbx_seq_one_letter_code
_entity_poly.pdbx_strand_id
1 'polypeptide(L)'
;KDGFKNVQFIVDAVLKPGQEDKDELTGRTRVLKMRDNCNAFAEDSIEERELIVMGVETGLKEETTHGKQFQYIIDSSAIVIPAAVPKGEQTYRGQTELMVWFNAEFSKSKTPCYL
;
A
#
# COMPACT_ATOMS: atom_id res chain seq x y z
N LYS A 1 -7.26 -0.99 24.02
CA LYS A 1 -7.26 -0.64 22.58
C LYS A 1 -6.29 0.51 22.43
N ASP A 2 -5.24 0.34 21.64
CA ASP A 2 -4.07 1.23 21.69
C ASP A 2 -4.19 2.44 20.74
N GLY A 3 -5.41 2.76 20.30
CA GLY A 3 -5.71 3.85 19.35
C GLY A 3 -5.41 3.53 17.88
N PHE A 4 -5.08 2.28 17.56
CA PHE A 4 -4.77 1.83 16.21
C PHE A 4 -5.66 0.68 15.75
N LYS A 5 -5.88 0.61 14.44
CA LYS A 5 -6.43 -0.55 13.73
C LYS A 5 -5.39 -1.08 12.74
N ASN A 6 -5.42 -2.38 12.54
CA ASN A 6 -4.50 -3.10 11.65
C ASN A 6 -5.28 -3.67 10.47
N VAL A 7 -4.73 -3.56 9.27
CA VAL A 7 -5.28 -4.13 8.04
C VAL A 7 -4.22 -5.05 7.46
N GLN A 8 -4.56 -6.33 7.31
CA GLN A 8 -3.71 -7.29 6.61
C GLN A 8 -3.93 -7.17 5.11
N PHE A 9 -2.85 -7.24 4.34
CA PHE A 9 -2.91 -7.20 2.89
C PHE A 9 -1.85 -8.14 2.30
N ILE A 10 -2.10 -8.61 1.08
CA ILE A 10 -1.14 -9.37 0.29
C ILE A 10 -0.49 -8.40 -0.69
N VAL A 11 0.84 -8.39 -0.76
CA VAL A 11 1.57 -7.58 -1.73
C VAL A 11 1.50 -8.28 -3.10
N ASP A 12 0.66 -7.80 -4.00
CA ASP A 12 0.59 -8.33 -5.37
C ASP A 12 1.83 -7.94 -6.20
N ALA A 13 2.19 -6.65 -6.15
CA ALA A 13 3.34 -6.13 -6.87
C ALA A 13 4.04 -5.01 -6.08
N VAL A 14 5.37 -4.99 -6.16
CA VAL A 14 6.20 -3.89 -5.65
C VAL A 14 6.54 -2.96 -6.81
N LEU A 15 5.91 -1.78 -6.81
CA LEU A 15 6.20 -0.70 -7.76
C LEU A 15 7.58 -0.09 -7.50
N LYS A 16 7.90 0.13 -6.22
CA LYS A 16 9.19 0.65 -5.81
C LYS A 16 9.55 0.11 -4.42
N PRO A 17 10.67 -0.60 -4.26
CA PRO A 17 11.07 -1.14 -2.97
C PRO A 17 11.53 0.00 -2.06
N GLY A 18 11.23 -0.16 -0.78
CA GLY A 18 11.86 0.62 0.28
C GLY A 18 13.02 -0.18 0.89
N GLN A 19 13.04 -0.33 2.21
CA GLN A 19 14.05 -1.08 2.95
C GLN A 19 13.92 -2.60 2.81
N GLU A 20 12.73 -3.10 2.50
CA GLU A 20 12.51 -4.51 2.19
C GLU A 20 12.83 -4.82 0.72
N ASP A 21 13.45 -5.98 0.48
CA ASP A 21 13.72 -6.45 -0.87
C ASP A 21 12.41 -6.80 -1.61
N LYS A 22 12.33 -6.45 -2.89
CA LYS A 22 11.15 -6.68 -3.72
C LYS A 22 10.76 -8.16 -3.80
N ASP A 23 11.75 -9.05 -3.86
CA ASP A 23 11.54 -10.49 -3.99
C ASP A 23 11.05 -11.10 -2.67
N GLU A 24 11.33 -10.44 -1.54
CA GLU A 24 10.85 -10.82 -0.21
C GLU A 24 9.44 -10.29 0.11
N LEU A 25 8.94 -9.35 -0.69
CA LEU A 25 7.63 -8.72 -0.50
C LEU A 25 6.54 -9.38 -1.35
N THR A 26 6.82 -9.66 -2.62
CA THR A 26 5.80 -10.13 -3.58
C THR A 26 5.15 -11.46 -3.12
N GLY A 27 3.82 -11.49 -3.11
CA GLY A 27 3.03 -12.64 -2.64
C GLY A 27 3.02 -12.85 -1.12
N ARG A 28 3.61 -11.94 -0.33
CA ARG A 28 3.62 -12.03 1.14
C ARG A 28 2.55 -11.16 1.77
N THR A 29 2.10 -11.60 2.94
CA THR A 29 1.22 -10.81 3.81
C THR A 29 2.04 -9.78 4.58
N ARG A 30 1.50 -8.56 4.68
CA ARG A 30 1.98 -7.48 5.54
C ARG A 30 0.81 -6.85 6.29
N VAL A 31 1.13 -6.03 7.29
CA VAL A 31 0.15 -5.33 8.13
C VAL A 31 0.32 -3.83 7.95
N LEU A 32 -0.75 -3.15 7.53
CA LEU A 32 -0.88 -1.70 7.61
C LEU A 32 -1.45 -1.33 8.97
N LYS A 33 -0.78 -0.45 9.70
CA LYS A 33 -1.23 0.11 10.95
C LYS A 33 -1.71 1.55 10.74
N MET A 34 -2.88 1.89 11.26
CA MET A 34 -3.44 3.23 11.13
C MET A 34 -4.20 3.64 12.37
N ARG A 35 -4.38 4.94 12.58
CA ARG A 35 -5.21 5.42 13.70
C ARG A 35 -6.65 4.94 13.53
N ASP A 36 -7.30 4.60 14.64
CA ASP A 36 -8.67 4.08 14.64
C ASP A 36 -9.68 5.03 13.97
N ASN A 37 -9.49 6.34 14.13
CA ASN A 37 -10.27 7.41 13.49
C ASN A 37 -9.88 7.69 12.02
N CYS A 38 -8.93 6.96 11.44
CA CYS A 38 -8.52 7.15 10.06
C CYS A 38 -9.58 6.57 9.10
N ASN A 39 -10.07 7.42 8.18
CA ASN A 39 -11.06 7.04 7.18
C ASN A 39 -10.46 6.64 5.83
N ALA A 40 -9.13 6.46 5.73
CA ALA A 40 -8.47 6.05 4.49
C ALA A 40 -9.00 4.73 3.91
N PHE A 41 -9.62 3.91 4.76
CA PHE A 41 -10.25 2.64 4.40
C PHE A 41 -11.74 2.59 4.80
N ALA A 42 -12.39 3.74 4.94
CA ALA A 42 -13.79 3.81 5.37
C ALA A 42 -14.74 3.60 4.17
N GLU A 43 -14.78 2.39 3.63
CA GLU A 43 -15.91 1.89 2.83
C GLU A 43 -16.07 0.38 3.07
N ASP A 44 -17.32 -0.05 3.28
CA ASP A 44 -17.75 -1.43 3.59
C ASP A 44 -17.51 -2.47 2.45
N SER A 45 -16.53 -2.24 1.57
CA SER A 45 -16.22 -3.13 0.44
C SER A 45 -14.74 -3.22 0.06
N ILE A 46 -13.82 -2.77 0.93
CA ILE A 46 -12.37 -2.83 0.65
C ILE A 46 -11.80 -4.25 0.73
N GLU A 47 -12.51 -5.20 1.34
CA GLU A 47 -12.04 -6.58 1.53
C GLU A 47 -11.65 -7.31 0.22
N GLU A 48 -12.01 -6.77 -0.95
CA GLU A 48 -11.65 -7.34 -2.26
C GLU A 48 -11.10 -6.32 -3.28
N ARG A 49 -10.70 -5.11 -2.85
CA ARG A 49 -10.18 -4.09 -3.78
C ARG A 49 -8.65 -4.12 -3.83
N GLU A 50 -8.10 -4.20 -5.04
CA GLU A 50 -6.69 -3.92 -5.29
C GLU A 50 -6.41 -2.43 -5.10
N LEU A 51 -5.44 -2.09 -4.24
CA LEU A 51 -5.08 -0.73 -3.89
C LEU A 51 -3.58 -0.50 -4.17
N ILE A 52 -3.25 0.71 -4.61
CA ILE A 52 -1.89 1.22 -4.58
C ILE A 52 -1.72 1.99 -3.26
N VAL A 53 -0.79 1.51 -2.44
CA VAL A 53 -0.42 2.14 -1.17
C VAL A 53 1.01 2.66 -1.29
N MET A 54 1.18 3.94 -1.03
CA MET A 54 2.47 4.62 -0.98
C MET A 54 2.60 5.33 0.36
N GLY A 55 3.80 5.36 0.92
CA GLY A 55 4.05 6.05 2.18
C GLY A 55 5.54 6.22 2.43
N VAL A 56 5.85 6.88 3.53
CA VAL A 56 7.22 7.06 4.01
C VAL A 56 7.53 5.94 5.01
N GLU A 57 8.69 5.30 4.83
CA GLU A 57 9.12 4.24 5.74
C GLU A 57 9.55 4.80 7.08
N THR A 58 9.18 4.08 8.15
CA THR A 58 9.60 4.43 9.51
C THR A 58 10.94 3.81 9.89
N GLY A 59 11.38 2.78 9.15
CA GLY A 59 12.54 1.93 9.49
C GLY A 59 12.36 1.06 10.74
N LEU A 60 11.17 1.08 11.34
CA LEU A 60 10.88 0.30 12.55
C LEU A 60 10.44 -1.12 12.17
N LYS A 61 10.90 -2.09 12.96
CA LYS A 61 10.43 -3.48 12.89
C LYS A 61 9.61 -3.80 14.13
N GLU A 62 8.54 -4.57 13.96
CA GLU A 62 7.74 -5.12 15.04
C GLU A 62 7.83 -6.63 15.10
N GLU A 63 7.70 -7.16 16.31
CA GLU A 63 7.61 -8.59 16.53
C GLU A 63 6.22 -9.07 16.14
N THR A 64 6.14 -9.98 15.18
CA THR A 64 4.89 -10.62 14.76
C THR A 64 4.93 -12.11 15.11
N THR A 65 3.80 -12.80 14.97
CA THR A 65 3.73 -14.26 15.15
C THR A 65 4.63 -15.05 14.18
N HIS A 66 5.11 -14.40 13.12
CA HIS A 66 5.98 -14.98 12.09
C HIS A 66 7.40 -14.39 12.15
N GLY A 67 7.77 -13.71 13.24
CA GLY A 67 9.05 -13.05 13.44
C GLY A 67 9.01 -11.54 13.20
N LYS A 68 10.18 -10.91 13.11
CA LYS A 68 10.29 -9.45 12.92
C LYS A 68 9.89 -9.03 11.50
N GLN A 69 8.91 -8.14 11.39
CA GLN A 69 8.48 -7.53 10.12
C GLN A 69 8.60 -6.01 10.20
N PHE A 70 8.82 -5.33 9.09
CA PHE A 70 8.80 -3.86 9.09
C PHE A 70 7.38 -3.34 9.29
N GLN A 71 7.27 -2.20 9.99
CA GLN A 71 6.01 -1.51 10.21
C GLN A 71 5.64 -0.65 9.02
N TYR A 72 4.45 -0.91 8.47
CA TYR A 72 3.81 -0.03 7.51
C TYR A 72 2.74 0.80 8.23
N ILE A 73 2.90 2.12 8.23
CA ILE A 73 1.99 3.03 8.91
C ILE A 73 1.30 3.92 7.90
N ILE A 74 -0.03 4.01 8.01
CA ILE A 74 -0.83 4.98 7.27
C ILE A 74 -0.99 6.22 8.14
N ASP A 75 -0.26 7.27 7.78
CA ASP A 75 -0.32 8.59 8.39
C ASP A 75 -0.75 9.66 7.35
N SER A 76 -0.60 10.94 7.68
CA SER A 76 -0.97 12.04 6.78
C SER A 76 -0.12 12.14 5.51
N SER A 77 1.01 11.43 5.42
CA SER A 77 1.89 11.39 4.25
C SER A 77 1.57 10.21 3.31
N ALA A 78 0.81 9.23 3.80
CA ALA A 78 0.45 8.06 3.03
C ALA A 78 -0.60 8.40 1.96
N ILE A 79 -0.45 7.79 0.79
CA ILE A 79 -1.38 7.86 -0.32
C ILE A 79 -1.95 6.46 -0.54
N VAL A 80 -3.28 6.36 -0.53
CA VAL A 80 -4.02 5.12 -0.80
C VAL A 80 -5.00 5.41 -1.92
N ILE A 81 -4.84 4.73 -3.05
CA ILE A 81 -5.70 4.90 -4.24
C ILE A 81 -6.09 3.54 -4.83
N PRO A 82 -7.26 3.41 -5.48
CA PRO A 82 -7.65 2.16 -6.15
C PRO A 82 -6.70 1.82 -7.29
N ALA A 83 -6.25 0.57 -7.41
CA ALA A 83 -5.39 0.12 -8.52
C ALA A 83 -6.16 0.05 -9.85
N ALA A 84 -7.47 -0.24 -9.76
CA ALA A 84 -8.39 -0.22 -10.88
C ALA A 84 -9.67 0.54 -10.50
N VAL A 85 -10.28 1.20 -11.50
CA VAL A 85 -11.61 1.80 -11.34
C VAL A 85 -12.66 0.69 -11.53
N PRO A 86 -13.60 0.50 -10.60
CA PRO A 86 -14.66 -0.50 -10.73
C PRO A 86 -15.46 -0.30 -12.03
N LYS A 87 -15.74 -1.40 -12.74
CA LYS A 87 -16.62 -1.38 -13.93
C LYS A 87 -18.00 -0.85 -13.52
N GLY A 88 -18.33 0.38 -13.93
CA GLY A 88 -19.65 0.98 -13.72
C GLY A 88 -19.60 2.38 -13.12
N GLU A 89 -18.49 2.77 -12.50
CA GLU A 89 -18.25 4.16 -12.11
C GLU A 89 -17.77 4.93 -13.35
N GLN A 90 -18.53 5.95 -13.77
CA GLN A 90 -18.30 6.76 -14.99
C GLN A 90 -17.03 7.63 -14.92
N THR A 91 -16.07 7.32 -14.07
CA THR A 91 -14.79 8.02 -14.00
C THR A 91 -13.79 7.42 -14.97
N TYR A 92 -13.92 7.91 -16.21
CA TYR A 92 -12.83 8.25 -17.13
C TYR A 92 -11.90 7.10 -17.59
N ARG A 93 -11.98 6.74 -18.88
CA ARG A 93 -10.89 6.03 -19.62
C ARG A 93 -9.49 6.62 -19.31
N GLY A 94 -9.41 7.94 -19.09
CA GLY A 94 -8.17 8.61 -18.73
C GLY A 94 -7.62 8.27 -17.34
N GLN A 95 -8.44 7.89 -16.35
CA GLN A 95 -7.93 7.40 -15.06
C GLN A 95 -7.25 6.03 -15.23
N THR A 96 -7.83 5.14 -16.03
CA THR A 96 -7.20 3.85 -16.34
C THR A 96 -5.86 4.04 -17.07
N GLU A 97 -5.81 4.93 -18.08
CA GLU A 97 -4.57 5.25 -18.79
C GLU A 97 -3.51 5.89 -17.88
N LEU A 98 -3.91 6.79 -16.98
CA LEU A 98 -3.02 7.39 -15.99
C LEU A 98 -2.46 6.35 -15.01
N MET A 99 -3.27 5.40 -14.57
CA MET A 99 -2.81 4.34 -13.65
C MET A 99 -1.90 3.32 -14.35
N VAL A 100 -2.20 2.98 -15.60
CA VAL A 100 -1.30 2.17 -16.45
C VAL A 100 0.03 2.90 -16.66
N TRP A 101 -0.01 4.18 -17.01
CA TRP A 101 1.19 5.02 -17.15
C TRP A 101 1.96 5.11 -15.83
N PHE A 102 1.26 5.36 -14.73
CA PHE A 102 1.84 5.48 -13.39
C PHE A 102 2.60 4.20 -13.03
N ASN A 103 1.94 3.04 -13.12
CA ASN A 103 2.58 1.76 -12.85
C ASN A 103 3.79 1.52 -13.78
N ALA A 104 3.68 1.84 -15.06
CA ALA A 104 4.77 1.64 -16.01
C ALA A 104 5.98 2.55 -15.72
N GLU A 105 5.77 3.84 -15.41
CA GLU A 105 6.85 4.79 -15.20
C GLU A 105 7.48 4.67 -13.80
N PHE A 106 6.67 4.49 -12.76
CA PHE A 106 7.20 4.37 -11.40
C PHE A 106 8.03 3.11 -11.21
N SER A 107 7.64 2.01 -11.86
CA SER A 107 8.39 0.73 -11.83
C SER A 107 9.75 0.78 -12.54
N LYS A 108 9.98 1.74 -13.43
CA LYS A 108 11.26 1.89 -14.16
C LYS A 108 12.31 2.66 -13.37
N SER A 109 11.92 3.39 -12.33
CA SER A 109 12.84 4.21 -11.54
C SER A 109 13.76 3.31 -10.70
N LYS A 110 15.07 3.33 -10.98
CA LYS A 110 16.09 2.59 -10.22
C LYS A 110 16.58 3.32 -8.97
N THR A 111 16.23 4.59 -8.81
CA THR A 111 16.63 5.41 -7.65
C THR A 111 15.85 4.95 -6.44
N PRO A 112 16.47 4.46 -5.35
CA PRO A 112 15.74 4.08 -4.16
C PRO A 112 14.94 5.24 -3.54
N CYS A 113 13.82 4.95 -2.91
CA CYS A 113 12.99 5.95 -2.22
C CYS A 113 13.25 6.02 -0.70
N TYR A 114 14.38 5.49 -0.24
CA TYR A 114 14.83 5.58 1.15
C TYR A 114 16.10 6.42 1.23
N LEU A 115 16.27 7.09 2.37
CA LEU A 115 17.50 7.82 2.72
C LEU A 115 18.57 6.85 3.25
#